data_AF-A0A174WC58-F1
#
_entry.id   AF-A0A174WC58-F1
#
_cell.length_a   1.000
_cell.length_b   1.000
_cell.length_c   1.000
_cell.angle_alpha   90.00
_cell.angle_beta   90.00
_cell.angle_gamma   90.00
#
_symmetry.space_group_name_H-M   'P 1'
#
loop_
_entity.id
_entity.type
_entity.pdbx_description
1 polymer ?
#
loop_
_entity_poly.entity_id
_entity_poly.type
_entity_poly.pdbx_seq_one_letter_code
_entity_poly.pdbx_strand_id
1 'polypeptide(L)'
;MSRPIKKGLSYFPLDTDMLSDRKIRRLFQNYGCEGFSTYMAILCEAYGTTGYYIRYTDDFCFDIGFTLNLKEEQIREIIGFCVEIRLFNQELFALQGILTSFGIQSRYREINKRSISRISPEWEIREETAPISTVEISVPVTETPVLATETAPKGKGKGNKTNTVTKIQARNEHSTSNDNGEAGRRAELLQMAANATSASRHA
;
A
#
# COMPACT_ATOMS: atom_id res chain seq x y z
N MET A 1 10.45 -35.65 -16.14
CA MET A 1 9.53 -35.84 -15.00
C MET A 1 8.55 -34.69 -14.98
N SER A 2 7.24 -34.95 -14.85
CA SER A 2 6.22 -33.91 -14.66
C SER A 2 6.44 -33.21 -13.32
N ARG A 3 6.51 -31.88 -13.32
CA ARG A 3 6.63 -31.10 -12.08
C ARG A 3 5.36 -31.30 -11.26
N PRO A 4 5.44 -31.66 -9.97
CA PRO A 4 4.26 -31.71 -9.11
C PRO A 4 3.51 -30.38 -9.18
N ILE A 5 2.18 -30.45 -9.29
CA ILE A 5 1.33 -29.26 -9.29
C ILE A 5 1.44 -28.64 -7.89
N LYS A 6 2.18 -27.53 -7.78
CA LYS A 6 2.23 -26.74 -6.55
C LYS A 6 0.86 -26.08 -6.36
N LYS A 7 0.27 -26.22 -5.17
CA LYS A 7 -0.99 -25.56 -4.82
C LYS A 7 -0.84 -24.04 -4.74
N GLY A 8 0.27 -23.57 -4.15
CA GLY A 8 0.60 -22.16 -4.06
C GLY A 8 1.44 -21.63 -5.23
N LEU A 9 1.71 -20.33 -5.17
CA LEU A 9 2.48 -19.56 -6.13
C LEU A 9 3.97 -19.68 -5.84
N SER A 10 4.80 -19.68 -6.90
CA SER A 10 6.26 -19.62 -6.73
C SER A 10 6.79 -18.19 -6.53
N TYR A 11 5.96 -17.18 -6.82
CA TYR A 11 6.22 -15.76 -6.64
C TYR A 11 4.89 -15.01 -6.58
N PHE A 12 4.87 -13.82 -5.97
CA PHE A 12 3.71 -12.93 -5.98
C PHE A 12 4.16 -11.48 -6.18
N PRO A 13 3.35 -10.62 -6.82
CA PRO A 13 3.65 -9.21 -6.98
C PRO A 13 3.43 -8.45 -5.67
N LEU A 14 4.30 -7.48 -5.41
CA LEU A 14 4.18 -6.53 -4.31
C LEU A 14 3.98 -5.14 -4.89
N ASP A 15 2.98 -4.43 -4.38
CA ASP A 15 2.67 -3.07 -4.83
C ASP A 15 3.81 -2.11 -4.45
N THR A 16 4.21 -1.25 -5.37
CA THR A 16 5.32 -0.32 -5.17
C THR A 16 5.01 0.75 -4.11
N ASP A 17 3.74 1.00 -3.86
CA ASP A 17 3.22 1.91 -2.84
C ASP A 17 2.83 1.21 -1.53
N MET A 18 3.17 -0.08 -1.35
CA MET A 18 2.90 -0.85 -0.12
C MET A 18 3.35 -0.10 1.15
N LEU A 19 4.52 0.53 1.11
CA LEU A 19 5.05 1.29 2.26
C LEU A 19 4.28 2.60 2.53
N SER A 20 3.51 3.06 1.54
CA SER A 20 2.59 4.20 1.64
C SER A 20 1.19 3.79 2.11
N ASP A 21 0.91 2.50 2.31
CA ASP A 21 -0.35 2.08 2.91
C ASP A 21 -0.41 2.52 4.39
N ARG A 22 -1.56 3.04 4.82
CA ARG A 22 -1.74 3.58 6.18
C ARG A 22 -1.61 2.50 7.26
N LYS A 23 -2.05 1.28 7.00
CA LYS A 23 -1.95 0.15 7.93
C LYS A 23 -0.49 -0.31 8.02
N ILE A 24 0.21 -0.37 6.89
CA ILE A 24 1.65 -0.67 6.87
C ILE A 24 2.45 0.38 7.66
N ARG A 25 2.17 1.68 7.50
CA ARG A 25 2.80 2.71 8.32
C ARG A 25 2.51 2.56 9.82
N ARG A 26 1.28 2.17 10.19
CA ARG A 26 0.95 1.88 11.60
C ARG A 26 1.73 0.68 12.14
N LEU A 27 1.93 -0.36 11.32
CA LEU A 27 2.76 -1.51 11.67
C LEU A 27 4.21 -1.10 11.91
N PHE A 28 4.80 -0.29 11.01
CA PHE A 28 6.13 0.28 11.22
C PHE A 28 6.24 1.12 12.48
N GLN A 29 5.23 1.94 12.79
CA GLN A 29 5.24 2.80 13.96
C GLN A 29 5.29 2.02 15.28
N ASN A 30 4.72 0.81 15.33
CA ASN A 30 4.62 0.01 16.56
C ASN A 30 5.71 -1.07 16.66
N TYR A 31 6.10 -1.67 15.53
CA TYR A 31 6.98 -2.85 15.48
C TYR A 31 8.15 -2.72 14.50
N GLY A 32 8.33 -1.56 13.86
CA GLY A 32 9.43 -1.30 12.94
C GLY A 32 9.55 -2.32 11.81
N CYS A 33 10.80 -2.66 11.47
CA CYS A 33 11.12 -3.64 10.43
C CYS A 33 10.69 -5.06 10.81
N GLU A 34 10.65 -5.42 12.09
CA GLU A 34 10.24 -6.74 12.56
C GLU A 34 8.76 -6.98 12.28
N GLY A 35 7.93 -5.96 12.53
CA GLY A 35 6.51 -5.98 12.17
C GLY A 35 6.30 -6.19 10.69
N PHE A 36 6.95 -5.37 9.86
CA PHE A 36 6.84 -5.49 8.40
C PHE A 36 7.36 -6.83 7.88
N SER A 37 8.49 -7.32 8.40
CA SER A 37 9.08 -8.61 8.00
C SER A 37 8.17 -9.77 8.37
N THR A 38 7.52 -9.72 9.54
CA THR A 38 6.50 -10.69 9.96
C THR A 38 5.32 -10.70 9.01
N TYR A 39 4.78 -9.53 8.66
CA TYR A 39 3.70 -9.43 7.68
C TYR A 39 4.11 -10.00 6.32
N MET A 40 5.33 -9.67 5.84
CA MET A 40 5.86 -10.20 4.59
C MET A 40 6.07 -11.72 4.61
N ALA A 41 6.58 -12.28 5.71
CA ALA A 41 6.73 -13.73 5.88
C ALA A 41 5.38 -14.44 5.82
N ILE A 42 4.34 -13.89 6.46
CA ILE A 42 2.99 -14.44 6.40
C ILE A 42 2.41 -14.36 4.98
N LEU A 43 2.69 -13.29 4.23
CA LEU A 43 2.32 -13.22 2.81
C LEU A 43 3.01 -14.32 2.00
N CYS A 44 4.31 -14.55 2.21
CA CYS A 44 5.05 -15.62 1.56
C CYS A 44 4.43 -17.00 1.86
N GLU A 45 4.08 -17.27 3.12
CA GLU A 45 3.39 -18.51 3.48
C GLU A 45 2.03 -18.61 2.79
N ALA A 46 1.19 -17.58 2.91
CA ALA A 46 -0.16 -17.59 2.34
C ALA A 46 -0.15 -17.81 0.82
N TYR A 47 0.74 -17.13 0.08
CA TYR A 47 0.87 -17.34 -1.36
C TYR A 47 1.57 -18.65 -1.71
N GLY A 48 2.58 -19.06 -0.94
CA GLY A 48 3.44 -20.19 -1.25
C GLY A 48 2.82 -21.57 -1.00
N THR A 49 1.97 -21.72 0.02
CA THR A 49 1.30 -23.00 0.33
C THR A 49 -0.08 -23.11 -0.30
N THR A 50 -1.02 -22.22 0.06
CA THR A 50 -2.42 -22.32 -0.39
C THR A 50 -2.75 -21.39 -1.56
N GLY A 51 -2.02 -20.28 -1.65
CA GLY A 51 -2.22 -19.23 -2.64
C GLY A 51 -2.98 -18.00 -2.13
N TYR A 52 -3.91 -18.12 -1.19
CA TYR A 52 -4.77 -16.99 -0.81
C TYR A 52 -5.08 -16.88 0.69
N TYR A 53 -4.56 -17.80 1.51
CA TYR A 53 -4.67 -17.76 2.96
C TYR A 53 -3.56 -18.61 3.59
N ILE A 54 -3.38 -18.51 4.89
CA ILE A 54 -2.61 -19.50 5.64
C ILE A 54 -3.35 -19.85 6.93
N ARG A 55 -3.25 -21.10 7.37
CA ARG A 55 -3.82 -21.53 8.66
C ARG A 55 -2.89 -21.08 9.78
N TYR A 56 -3.46 -20.46 10.79
CA TYR A 56 -2.81 -20.15 12.05
C TYR A 56 -2.93 -21.36 12.98
N THR A 57 -1.97 -22.29 12.86
CA THR A 57 -1.84 -23.47 13.74
C THR A 57 -0.98 -23.14 14.96
N ASP A 58 -0.94 -24.06 15.93
CA ASP A 58 -0.15 -23.89 17.16
C ASP A 58 1.33 -23.64 16.87
N ASP A 59 1.90 -24.34 15.87
CA ASP A 59 3.31 -24.20 15.45
C ASP A 59 3.56 -22.99 14.53
N PHE A 60 2.52 -22.25 14.11
CA PHE A 60 2.70 -21.20 13.10
C PHE A 60 3.59 -20.06 13.59
N CYS A 61 3.48 -19.69 14.87
CA CYS A 61 4.34 -18.68 15.47
C CYS A 61 5.80 -19.15 15.55
N PHE A 62 6.02 -20.45 15.80
CA PHE A 62 7.35 -21.05 15.82
C PHE A 62 8.00 -20.97 14.43
N ASP A 63 7.30 -21.35 13.36
CA ASP A 63 7.85 -21.36 12.00
C ASP A 63 8.27 -19.96 11.53
N ILE A 64 7.42 -18.95 11.79
CA ILE A 64 7.72 -17.56 11.45
C ILE A 64 8.83 -17.01 12.35
N GLY A 65 8.80 -17.33 13.65
CA GLY A 65 9.83 -16.94 14.61
C GLY A 65 11.20 -17.49 14.24
N PHE A 66 11.28 -18.76 13.85
CA PHE A 66 12.49 -19.40 13.34
C PHE A 66 13.02 -18.70 12.10
N THR A 67 12.14 -18.37 11.15
CA THR A 67 12.53 -17.72 9.89
C THR A 67 13.09 -16.31 10.10
N LEU A 68 12.51 -15.57 11.04
CA LEU A 68 12.87 -14.16 11.29
C LEU A 68 13.82 -13.98 12.48
N ASN A 69 14.18 -15.07 13.17
CA ASN A 69 14.93 -15.05 14.42
C ASN A 69 14.25 -14.17 15.50
N LEU A 70 12.94 -14.33 15.67
CA LEU A 70 12.10 -13.64 16.66
C LEU A 70 11.43 -14.64 17.60
N LYS A 71 11.08 -14.19 18.79
CA LYS A 71 10.36 -15.02 19.78
C LYS A 71 8.90 -15.21 19.36
N GLU A 72 8.34 -16.38 19.65
CA GLU A 72 6.95 -16.71 19.32
C GLU A 72 5.94 -15.73 19.93
N GLU A 73 6.18 -15.26 21.16
CA GLU A 73 5.33 -14.28 21.82
C GLU A 73 5.27 -12.97 21.02
N GLN A 74 6.43 -12.51 20.53
CA GLN A 74 6.52 -11.30 19.72
C GLN A 74 5.81 -11.48 18.37
N ILE A 75 5.97 -12.64 17.72
CA ILE A 75 5.24 -12.95 16.49
C ILE A 75 3.72 -12.93 16.74
N ARG A 76 3.26 -13.51 17.85
CA ARG A 76 1.85 -13.54 18.24
C ARG A 76 1.29 -12.13 18.46
N GLU A 77 2.04 -11.27 19.13
CA GLU A 77 1.67 -9.85 19.32
C GLU A 77 1.56 -9.11 17.97
N ILE A 78 2.56 -9.26 17.10
CA ILE A 78 2.57 -8.62 15.77
C ILE A 78 1.40 -9.10 14.92
N ILE A 79 1.09 -10.40 14.92
CA ILE A 79 -0.06 -10.96 14.19
C ILE A 79 -1.36 -10.40 14.74
N GLY A 80 -1.51 -10.35 16.07
CA GLY A 80 -2.66 -9.75 16.73
C GLY A 80 -2.87 -8.31 16.28
N PHE A 81 -1.81 -7.51 16.25
CA PHE A 81 -1.87 -6.13 15.77
C PHE A 81 -2.21 -6.03 14.29
N CYS A 82 -1.67 -6.92 13.44
CA CYS A 82 -2.03 -6.97 12.01
C CYS A 82 -3.52 -7.25 11.79
N VAL A 83 -4.12 -8.11 12.63
CA VAL A 83 -5.57 -8.37 12.62
C VAL A 83 -6.34 -7.13 13.08
N GLU A 84 -5.89 -6.47 14.16
CA GLU A 84 -6.51 -5.26 14.72
C GLU A 84 -6.56 -4.12 13.68
N ILE A 85 -5.45 -3.85 12.98
CA ILE A 85 -5.39 -2.80 11.94
C ILE A 85 -5.97 -3.23 10.60
N ARG A 86 -6.61 -4.40 10.53
CA ARG A 86 -7.26 -4.97 9.32
C ARG A 86 -6.30 -5.20 8.15
N LEU A 87 -5.04 -5.56 8.42
CA LEU A 87 -4.17 -6.18 7.41
C LEU A 87 -4.62 -7.61 7.13
N PHE A 88 -5.13 -8.29 8.15
CA PHE A 88 -5.86 -9.56 8.04
C PHE A 88 -7.33 -9.39 8.42
N ASN A 89 -8.19 -10.22 7.83
CA ASN A 89 -9.61 -10.22 8.15
C ASN A 89 -9.84 -10.81 9.54
N GLN A 90 -10.47 -10.01 10.40
CA GLN A 90 -10.68 -10.33 11.80
C GLN A 90 -11.65 -11.50 12.02
N GLU A 91 -12.71 -11.60 11.22
CA GLU A 91 -13.73 -12.63 11.36
C GLU A 91 -13.20 -14.00 10.95
N LEU A 92 -12.50 -14.09 9.81
CA LEU A 92 -11.89 -15.33 9.35
C LEU A 92 -10.75 -15.78 10.26
N PHE A 93 -10.00 -14.85 10.84
CA PHE A 93 -9.01 -15.20 11.86
C PHE A 93 -9.68 -15.78 13.10
N ALA A 94 -10.70 -15.12 13.64
CA ALA A 94 -11.37 -15.54 14.87
C ALA A 94 -12.17 -16.84 14.71
N LEU A 95 -12.89 -17.00 13.60
CA LEU A 95 -13.83 -18.11 13.40
C LEU A 95 -13.18 -19.34 12.75
N GLN A 96 -12.20 -19.13 11.87
CA GLN A 96 -11.61 -20.19 11.06
C GLN A 96 -10.12 -20.43 11.36
N GLY A 97 -9.49 -19.57 12.16
CA GLY A 97 -8.06 -19.66 12.43
C GLY A 97 -7.23 -19.48 11.16
N ILE A 98 -7.66 -18.61 10.24
CA ILE A 98 -6.92 -18.34 9.00
C ILE A 98 -6.53 -16.88 8.86
N LEU A 99 -5.34 -16.64 8.34
CA LEU A 99 -4.84 -15.32 7.97
C LEU A 99 -5.05 -15.12 6.46
N THR A 100 -5.94 -14.20 6.11
CA THR A 100 -6.23 -13.79 4.74
C THR A 100 -6.78 -12.35 4.75
N SER A 101 -6.87 -11.71 3.57
CA SER A 101 -7.44 -10.38 3.41
C SER A 101 -7.95 -10.18 2.00
N PHE A 102 -8.78 -9.15 1.78
CA PHE A 102 -9.23 -8.80 0.44
C PHE A 102 -8.05 -8.59 -0.52
N GLY A 103 -7.01 -7.87 -0.09
CA GLY A 103 -5.82 -7.61 -0.91
C GLY A 103 -5.02 -8.88 -1.24
N ILE A 104 -5.05 -9.89 -0.36
CA ILE A 104 -4.45 -11.20 -0.65
C ILE A 104 -5.25 -11.94 -1.72
N GLN A 105 -6.55 -12.05 -1.51
CA GLN A 105 -7.46 -12.77 -2.38
C GLN A 105 -7.57 -12.14 -3.77
N SER A 106 -7.61 -10.80 -3.85
CA SER A 106 -7.67 -10.07 -5.12
C SER A 106 -6.41 -10.26 -5.96
N ARG A 107 -5.21 -10.21 -5.35
CA ARG A 107 -3.96 -10.50 -6.06
C ARG A 107 -3.87 -11.96 -6.49
N TYR A 108 -4.31 -12.89 -5.64
CA TYR A 108 -4.37 -14.31 -6.02
C TYR A 108 -5.30 -14.55 -7.22
N ARG A 109 -6.48 -13.92 -7.23
CA ARG A 109 -7.42 -13.98 -8.37
C ARG A 109 -6.77 -13.46 -9.64
N GLU A 110 -6.06 -12.32 -9.58
CA GLU A 110 -5.37 -11.74 -10.73
C GLU A 110 -4.37 -12.71 -11.36
N ILE A 111 -3.55 -13.36 -10.51
CA ILE A 111 -2.52 -14.31 -10.95
C ILE A 111 -3.16 -15.61 -11.48
N ASN A 112 -4.25 -16.06 -10.86
CA ASN A 112 -4.94 -17.31 -11.21
C ASN A 112 -6.11 -17.15 -12.18
N LYS A 113 -6.28 -16.00 -12.86
CA LYS A 113 -7.37 -15.78 -13.83
C LYS A 113 -7.53 -16.89 -14.88
N ARG A 114 -6.44 -17.59 -15.22
CA ARG A 114 -6.40 -18.66 -16.22
C ARG A 114 -6.46 -20.08 -15.61
N SER A 115 -6.49 -20.19 -14.28
CA SER A 115 -6.50 -21.46 -13.54
C SER A 115 -7.92 -21.86 -13.13
N ILE A 116 -8.14 -23.16 -12.96
CA ILE A 116 -9.41 -23.72 -12.46
C ILE A 116 -9.53 -23.51 -10.94
N SER A 117 -8.40 -23.33 -10.24
CA SER A 117 -8.37 -23.12 -8.78
C SER A 117 -9.08 -21.84 -8.40
N ARG A 118 -10.17 -21.97 -7.63
CA ARG A 118 -10.98 -20.85 -7.13
C ARG A 118 -10.82 -20.72 -5.62
N ILE A 119 -11.02 -19.49 -5.14
CA ILE A 119 -11.15 -19.20 -3.71
C ILE A 119 -12.43 -19.88 -3.22
N SER A 120 -12.34 -20.53 -2.05
CA SER A 120 -13.50 -21.18 -1.44
C SER A 120 -14.57 -20.14 -1.08
N PRO A 121 -15.86 -20.32 -1.46
CA PRO A 121 -16.90 -19.33 -1.24
C PRO A 121 -17.09 -18.92 0.23
N GLU A 122 -16.84 -19.85 1.16
CA GLU A 122 -16.94 -19.63 2.61
C GLU A 122 -15.87 -18.71 3.18
N TRP A 123 -14.76 -18.52 2.47
CA TRP A 123 -13.64 -17.66 2.88
C TRP A 123 -13.48 -16.44 1.98
N GLU A 124 -14.35 -16.28 0.98
CA GLU A 124 -14.25 -15.17 0.04
C GLU A 124 -14.63 -13.85 0.71
N ILE A 125 -13.68 -12.91 0.71
CA ILE A 125 -13.88 -11.56 1.22
C ILE A 125 -14.37 -10.68 0.07
N ARG A 126 -15.53 -10.05 0.28
CA ARG A 126 -16.06 -9.01 -0.60
C ARG A 126 -15.39 -7.67 -0.30
N GLU A 127 -15.29 -6.82 -1.30
CA GLU A 127 -14.80 -5.47 -1.11
C GLU A 127 -15.80 -4.71 -0.22
N GLU A 128 -15.33 -4.25 0.93
CA GLU A 128 -16.10 -3.36 1.78
C GLU A 128 -16.07 -1.98 1.13
N THR A 129 -17.00 -1.72 0.20
CA THR A 129 -17.21 -0.37 -0.31
C THR A 129 -17.60 0.48 0.89
N ALA A 130 -16.76 1.45 1.26
CA ALA A 130 -17.05 2.35 2.37
C ALA A 130 -18.48 2.90 2.23
N PRO A 131 -19.33 2.87 3.28
CA PRO A 131 -20.62 3.54 3.21
C PRO A 131 -20.37 5.02 2.99
N ILE A 132 -20.85 5.53 1.86
CA ILE A 132 -20.94 6.97 1.60
C ILE A 132 -21.91 7.48 2.67
N SER A 133 -21.38 8.18 3.67
CA SER A 133 -22.22 8.93 4.61
C SER A 133 -22.93 10.01 3.81
N THR A 134 -24.16 9.75 3.35
CA THR A 134 -25.05 10.78 2.83
C THR A 134 -25.52 11.61 4.02
N VAL A 135 -24.70 12.59 4.40
CA VAL A 135 -25.19 13.70 5.22
C VAL A 135 -26.07 14.53 4.28
N GLU A 136 -27.39 14.35 4.37
CA GLU A 136 -28.32 15.29 3.75
C GLU A 136 -28.18 16.63 4.46
N ILE A 137 -27.40 17.54 3.86
CA ILE A 137 -27.39 18.94 4.25
C ILE A 137 -28.70 19.52 3.74
N SER A 138 -29.72 19.54 4.61
CA SER A 138 -30.92 20.34 4.40
C SER A 138 -30.52 21.81 4.45
N VAL A 139 -30.44 22.45 3.28
CA VAL A 139 -30.28 23.89 3.16
C VAL A 139 -31.65 24.54 3.40
N PRO A 140 -31.85 25.36 4.44
CA PRO A 140 -33.09 26.11 4.58
C PRO A 140 -33.12 27.24 3.55
N VAL A 141 -34.11 27.18 2.66
CA VAL A 141 -34.49 28.28 1.75
C VAL A 141 -34.95 29.46 2.60
N THR A 142 -34.30 30.61 2.46
CA THR A 142 -34.84 31.89 2.95
C THR A 142 -34.96 32.82 1.74
N GLU A 143 -36.20 33.15 1.40
CA GLU A 143 -36.57 34.07 0.33
C GLU A 143 -36.27 35.52 0.77
N THR A 144 -35.56 36.27 -0.09
CA THR A 144 -35.35 37.71 0.09
C THR A 144 -36.26 38.46 -0.91
N PRO A 145 -37.05 39.48 -0.47
CA PRO A 145 -37.97 40.16 -1.36
C PRO A 145 -37.28 41.23 -2.23
N VAL A 146 -37.85 41.40 -3.41
CA VAL A 146 -37.47 42.34 -4.47
C VAL A 146 -37.88 43.78 -4.12
N LEU A 147 -37.02 44.77 -4.38
CA LEU A 147 -37.45 46.15 -4.63
C LEU A 147 -36.69 46.75 -5.81
N ALA A 148 -37.45 47.22 -6.80
CA ALA A 148 -37.02 47.74 -8.08
C ALA A 148 -36.73 49.25 -8.02
N THR A 149 -35.81 49.76 -8.85
CA THR A 149 -36.09 50.93 -9.72
C THR A 149 -35.05 51.08 -10.86
N GLU A 150 -35.58 50.96 -12.08
CA GLU A 150 -35.31 51.65 -13.37
C GLU A 150 -33.99 52.43 -13.54
N THR A 151 -33.25 52.28 -14.66
CA THR A 151 -33.54 52.99 -15.93
C THR A 151 -32.81 52.33 -17.12
N ALA A 152 -33.47 52.28 -18.28
CA ALA A 152 -33.02 51.74 -19.58
C ALA A 152 -32.16 52.76 -20.39
N PRO A 153 -31.89 52.65 -21.72
CA PRO A 153 -32.01 51.51 -22.66
C PRO A 153 -30.86 51.35 -23.71
N LYS A 154 -30.93 50.20 -24.43
CA LYS A 154 -30.66 49.98 -25.88
C LYS A 154 -29.25 50.14 -26.48
N GLY A 155 -28.77 49.03 -27.04
CA GLY A 155 -27.86 49.00 -28.20
C GLY A 155 -27.68 47.59 -28.77
N LYS A 156 -28.28 47.31 -29.93
CA LYS A 156 -28.18 46.06 -30.71
C LYS A 156 -26.73 45.76 -31.13
N GLY A 157 -26.33 44.49 -31.14
CA GLY A 157 -25.10 44.06 -31.80
C GLY A 157 -24.94 42.54 -31.85
N LYS A 158 -24.73 42.01 -33.06
CA LYS A 158 -24.76 40.62 -33.48
C LYS A 158 -23.31 40.17 -33.73
N GLY A 159 -22.91 38.95 -33.34
CA GLY A 159 -21.82 38.25 -34.03
C GLY A 159 -20.73 37.57 -33.19
N ASN A 160 -20.70 36.24 -33.33
CA ASN A 160 -19.56 35.33 -33.53
C ASN A 160 -18.35 35.25 -32.56
N LYS A 161 -18.05 33.98 -32.21
CA LYS A 161 -16.75 33.26 -32.11
C LYS A 161 -15.56 34.08 -31.56
N THR A 162 -14.78 33.59 -30.59
CA THR A 162 -13.80 32.51 -30.74
C THR A 162 -13.14 32.22 -29.39
N ASN A 163 -12.67 30.98 -29.19
CA ASN A 163 -11.80 30.54 -28.09
C ASN A 163 -10.49 31.34 -28.01
N THR A 164 -10.03 31.64 -26.79
CA THR A 164 -8.59 31.68 -26.46
C THR A 164 -8.36 31.57 -24.94
N VAL A 165 -7.62 30.54 -24.55
CA VAL A 165 -6.99 30.36 -23.24
C VAL A 165 -5.75 31.26 -23.18
N THR A 166 -5.68 32.15 -22.20
CA THR A 166 -4.51 33.02 -21.98
C THR A 166 -3.59 32.41 -20.93
N LYS A 167 -2.35 32.16 -21.37
CA LYS A 167 -1.16 31.82 -20.59
C LYS A 167 -0.88 32.85 -19.49
N ILE A 168 -0.39 32.37 -18.35
CA ILE A 168 0.53 33.12 -17.50
C ILE A 168 1.85 32.34 -17.42
N GLN A 169 2.86 32.92 -18.07
CA GLN A 169 4.31 32.73 -17.90
C GLN A 169 4.78 34.12 -17.40
N ALA A 170 5.78 34.33 -16.55
CA ALA A 170 6.99 33.60 -16.26
C ALA A 170 7.69 34.16 -15.00
N ARG A 171 8.72 33.40 -14.57
CA ARG A 171 9.99 33.82 -13.97
C ARG A 171 10.18 33.56 -12.47
N ASN A 172 10.92 32.49 -12.15
CA ASN A 172 12.29 32.71 -11.69
C ASN A 172 13.18 31.48 -11.92
N GLU A 173 14.46 31.80 -12.11
CA GLU A 173 15.47 31.01 -12.80
C GLU A 173 16.10 29.90 -11.95
N HIS A 174 16.39 28.82 -12.67
CA HIS A 174 17.34 27.73 -12.45
C HIS A 174 18.53 28.05 -11.51
N SER A 175 18.61 27.33 -10.38
CA SER A 175 19.88 26.94 -9.76
C SER A 175 19.97 25.41 -9.77
N THR A 176 20.75 24.86 -10.70
CA THR A 176 21.16 23.46 -10.67
C THR A 176 22.13 23.27 -9.53
N SER A 177 21.69 22.53 -8.51
CA SER A 177 22.59 21.91 -7.55
C SER A 177 23.55 21.00 -8.32
N ASN A 178 24.86 21.25 -8.21
CA ASN A 178 25.89 20.33 -8.68
C ASN A 178 25.88 19.09 -7.77
N ASP A 179 24.92 18.19 -8.00
CA ASP A 179 24.96 16.85 -7.43
C ASP A 179 25.98 16.07 -8.24
N ASN A 180 27.22 16.01 -7.76
CA ASN A 180 28.20 15.04 -8.23
C ASN A 180 27.61 13.66 -7.91
N GLY A 181 26.85 13.13 -8.87
CA GLY A 181 26.14 11.86 -8.80
C GLY A 181 27.08 10.69 -8.54
N GLU A 182 26.57 9.47 -8.75
CA GLU A 182 27.18 8.17 -8.49
C GLU A 182 28.74 8.07 -8.49
N ALA A 183 29.42 8.76 -9.41
CA ALA A 183 30.88 8.90 -9.45
C ALA A 183 31.51 9.52 -8.18
N GLY A 184 30.89 10.54 -7.57
CA GLY A 184 31.36 11.18 -6.34
C GLY A 184 31.28 10.22 -5.14
N ARG A 185 30.14 9.51 -5.01
CA ARG A 185 29.96 8.48 -3.97
C ARG A 185 30.95 7.33 -4.13
N ARG A 186 31.25 6.95 -5.38
CA ARG A 186 32.24 5.90 -5.68
C ARG A 186 33.67 6.32 -5.35
N ALA A 187 34.04 7.57 -5.60
CA ALA A 187 35.35 8.10 -5.23
C ALA A 187 35.53 8.15 -3.70
N GLU A 188 34.48 8.55 -2.98
CA GLU A 188 34.49 8.62 -1.51
C GLU A 188 34.64 7.22 -0.88
N LEU A 189 33.93 6.21 -1.39
CA LEU A 189 34.06 4.82 -0.95
C LEU A 189 35.47 4.25 -1.18
N LEU A 190 36.09 4.56 -2.33
CA LEU A 190 37.45 4.12 -2.62
C LEU A 190 38.48 4.79 -1.70
N GLN A 191 38.27 6.06 -1.36
CA GLN A 191 39.13 6.78 -0.41
C GLN A 191 39.03 6.18 1.00
N MET A 192 37.81 5.87 1.46
CA MET A 192 37.61 5.22 2.77
C MET A 192 38.28 3.85 2.84
N ALA A 193 38.19 3.04 1.77
CA ALA A 193 38.84 1.73 1.71
C ALA A 193 40.38 1.81 1.73
N ALA A 194 40.96 2.80 1.02
CA ALA A 194 42.40 3.03 1.02
C ALA A 194 42.91 3.43 2.41
N ASN A 195 42.20 4.32 3.10
CA ASN A 195 42.56 4.77 4.44
C ASN A 195 42.51 3.61 5.46
N ALA A 196 41.46 2.78 5.42
CA ALA A 196 41.36 1.60 6.29
C ALA A 196 42.50 0.60 6.06
N THR A 197 42.94 0.42 4.81
CA THR A 197 44.05 -0.47 4.47
C THR A 197 45.40 0.09 4.94
N SER A 198 45.59 1.42 4.90
CA SER A 198 46.79 2.08 5.43
C SER A 198 46.89 2.02 6.96
N ALA A 199 45.75 2.14 7.66
CA ALA A 199 45.70 2.05 9.12
C ALA A 199 46.05 0.64 9.63
N SER A 200 45.71 -0.41 8.86
CA SER A 200 46.08 -1.80 9.17
C SER A 200 47.56 -2.13 8.94
N ARG A 201 48.33 -1.31 8.21
CA ARG A 201 49.76 -1.57 7.93
C ARG A 201 50.72 -0.91 8.93
N HIS A 202 50.19 -0.11 9.85
CA HIS A 202 50.96 0.57 10.91
C HIS A 202 50.56 0.12 12.32
N ALA A 203 49.81 -0.98 12.45
CA ALA A 203 49.53 -1.67 13.71
C ALA A 203 50.36 -2.96 13.82
#